data_AF-A0A1Z5HDG2-F1
#
_entry.id   AF-A0A1Z5HDG2-F1
#
_cell.length_a   1.000
_cell.length_b   1.000
_cell.length_c   1.000
_cell.angle_alpha   90.00
_cell.angle_beta   90.00
_cell.angle_gamma   90.00
#
_symmetry.space_group_name_H-M   'P 1'
#
loop_
_entity.id
_entity.type
_entity.pdbx_description
1 polymer ?
#
loop_
_entity_poly.entity_id
_entity_poly.type
_entity_poly.pdbx_seq_one_letter_code
_entity_poly.pdbx_strand_id
1 'polypeptide(L)' 'MKKSTKLRLFGGAVLLFNLWLIGRYNIEGVPVLLLTFGFAVGFEYLVVRPII' A
#
# COMPACT_ATOMS: atom_id res chain seq x y z
N MET A 1 10.42 6.28 -18.05
CA MET A 1 9.93 5.27 -17.08
C MET A 1 8.64 4.65 -17.61
N LYS A 2 8.54 3.31 -17.63
CA LYS A 2 7.28 2.62 -17.98
C LYS A 2 6.19 3.05 -16.99
N LYS A 3 4.93 3.25 -17.43
CA LYS A 3 3.80 3.70 -16.59
C LYS A 3 3.71 2.91 -15.27
N SER A 4 3.93 1.60 -15.33
CA SER A 4 3.95 0.70 -14.17
C SER A 4 4.94 1.11 -13.07
N THR A 5 6.13 1.64 -13.41
CA THR A 5 7.13 2.05 -12.42
C THR A 5 6.69 3.28 -11.60
N LYS A 6 5.99 4.25 -12.23
CA LYS A 6 5.47 5.41 -11.50
C LYS A 6 4.35 5.02 -10.53
N LEU A 7 3.49 4.09 -10.93
CA LEU A 7 2.42 3.55 -10.09
C LEU A 7 2.99 2.80 -8.88
N ARG A 8 4.01 1.95 -9.06
CA ARG A 8 4.67 1.26 -7.94
C ARG A 8 5.32 2.21 -6.94
N LEU A 9 5.92 3.29 -7.43
CA LEU A 9 6.49 4.36 -6.57
C LEU A 9 5.40 5.05 -5.74
N PHE A 10 4.25 5.34 -6.37
CA PHE A 10 3.10 5.92 -5.67
C PHE A 10 2.54 4.95 -4.61
N GLY A 11 2.34 3.68 -4.96
CA GLY A 11 1.90 2.65 -4.01
C GLY A 11 2.85 2.48 -2.84
N GLY A 12 4.16 2.47 -3.09
CA GLY A 12 5.18 2.42 -2.03
C GLY A 12 5.12 3.64 -1.10
N ALA A 13 4.91 4.84 -1.64
CA ALA A 13 4.75 6.05 -0.83
C ALA A 13 3.51 5.99 0.08
N VAL A 14 2.38 5.47 -0.43
CA VAL A 14 1.16 5.28 0.37
C VAL A 14 1.36 4.20 1.44
N LEU A 15 2.12 3.13 1.15
CA LEU A 15 2.48 2.11 2.13
C LEU A 15 3.33 2.66 3.28
N LEU A 16 4.31 3.51 2.96
CA LEU A 16 5.12 4.21 3.96
C LEU A 16 4.26 5.16 4.80
N PHE A 17 3.30 5.84 4.17
CA PHE A 17 2.34 6.67 4.89
C PHE A 17 1.46 5.85 5.85
N ASN A 18 0.96 4.69 5.43
CA ASN A 18 0.22 3.78 6.30
C ASN A 18 1.07 3.30 7.48
N LEU A 19 2.35 2.96 7.24
CA LEU A 19 3.26 2.52 8.28
C LEU A 19 3.54 3.64 9.30
N TRP A 20 3.69 4.87 8.82
CA TRP A 20 3.82 6.05 9.67
C TRP A 20 2.55 6.29 10.50
N LEU A 21 1.36 6.14 9.89
CA LEU A 21 0.08 6.29 10.59
C LEU A 21 -0.06 5.27 11.73
N ILE A 22 0.32 4.01 11.47
CA ILE A 22 0.31 2.93 12.45
C ILE A 22 1.19 3.28 13.65
N GLY A 23 2.43 3.73 13.41
CA GLY A 23 3.34 4.13 14.48
C GLY A 23 2.92 5.41 15.21
N ARG A 24 2.32 6.37 14.51
CA ARG A 24 1.88 7.66 15.09
C ARG A 24 0.66 7.52 15.99
N TYR A 25 -0.30 6.68 15.60
CA TYR A 25 -1.56 6.49 16.32
C TYR A 25 -1.60 5.22 17.17
N ASN A 26 -0.47 4.51 17.27
CA ASN A 26 -0.35 3.21 17.93
C ASN A 26 -1.47 2.24 17.53
N ILE A 27 -1.71 2.15 16.21
CA ILE A 27 -2.73 1.26 15.67
C ILE A 27 -2.19 -0.16 15.81
N GLU A 28 -2.93 -1.02 16.51
CA GLU A 28 -2.52 -2.39 16.80
C GLU A 28 -3.58 -3.40 16.33
N GLY A 29 -3.15 -4.64 16.11
CA GLY A 29 -4.03 -5.75 15.74
C GLY A 29 -4.38 -5.79 14.25
N VAL A 30 -5.58 -6.29 13.95
CA VAL A 30 -6.07 -6.57 12.59
C VAL A 30 -5.99 -5.37 11.62
N PRO A 31 -6.27 -4.12 12.04
CA PRO A 31 -6.18 -2.97 11.14
C PRO A 31 -4.78 -2.74 10.54
N VAL A 32 -3.72 -3.09 11.27
CA VAL A 32 -2.32 -2.97 10.80
C VAL A 32 -2.10 -3.85 9.57
N LEU A 33 -2.61 -5.08 9.59
CA LEU A 33 -2.49 -6.03 8.49
C LEU A 33 -3.24 -5.55 7.25
N LEU A 34 -4.42 -4.95 7.42
CA LEU A 34 -5.19 -4.35 6.32
C LEU A 34 -4.47 -3.13 5.72
N LEU A 35 -3.95 -2.24 6.56
CA LEU A 35 -3.23 -1.02 6.15
C LEU A 35 -1.89 -1.31 5.45
N THR A 36 -1.26 -2.44 5.77
CA THR A 36 0.04 -2.84 5.20
C THR A 36 -0.13 -3.86 4.07
N PHE A 37 -0.48 -5.10 4.40
CA PHE A 37 -0.63 -6.20 3.45
C PHE A 37 -1.86 -6.04 2.56
N GLY A 38 -3.01 -5.66 3.14
CA GLY A 38 -4.24 -5.43 2.37
C GLY A 38 -4.06 -4.35 1.32
N PHE A 39 -3.45 -3.22 1.70
CA PHE A 39 -3.11 -2.14 0.76
C PHE A 39 -2.08 -2.59 -0.29
N ALA A 40 -1.01 -3.29 0.12
CA ALA A 40 0.02 -3.78 -0.80
C ALA A 40 -0.59 -4.67 -1.90
N VAL A 41 -1.36 -5.68 -1.50
CA VAL A 41 -1.98 -6.65 -2.39
C VAL A 41 -3.04 -5.98 -3.26
N GLY A 42 -3.92 -5.18 -2.67
CA GLY A 42 -4.96 -4.46 -3.40
C GLY A 42 -4.39 -3.49 -4.43
N PHE A 43 -3.35 -2.73 -4.07
CA PHE A 43 -2.72 -1.79 -4.99
C PHE A 43 -1.98 -2.50 -6.13
N GLU A 44 -1.28 -3.60 -5.84
CA GLU A 44 -0.59 -4.37 -6.90
C GLU A 44 -1.60 -5.00 -7.87
N TYR A 45 -2.68 -5.61 -7.36
CA TYR A 45 -3.69 -6.33 -8.16
C TYR A 45 -4.72 -5.44 -8.87
N LEU A 46 -5.06 -4.27 -8.32
CA LEU A 46 -6.05 -3.37 -8.92
C LEU A 46 -5.40 -2.28 -9.78
N VAL A 47 -4.23 -1.79 -9.39
CA VAL A 47 -3.67 -0.54 -9.93
C VAL A 47 -2.41 -0.79 -10.76
N VAL A 48 -1.46 -1.59 -10.28
CA VAL A 48 -0.19 -1.86 -10.99
C VAL A 48 -0.38 -2.90 -12.08
N ARG A 49 -1.13 -3.95 -11.78
CA ARG A 49 -1.37 -5.09 -12.65
C ARG A 49 -2.84 -5.52 -12.50
N PRO A 50 -3.79 -4.73 -13.05
CA PRO A 50 -5.18 -5.15 -13.08
C PRO A 50 -5.25 -6.56 -13.67
N ILE A 51 -5.78 -7.51 -12.90
CA ILE A 51 -6.04 -8.88 -13.36
C ILE A 51 -7.31 -8.95 -14.25
N ILE A 52 -7.91 -7.80 -14.55
CA ILE A 52 -9.04 -7.62 -15.46
C ILE A 52 -8.51 -7.26 -16.85
#